data_AF-A0A8J4F5S0-F1
#
_entry.id   AF-A0A8J4F5S0-F1
#
_cell.length_a   1.000
_cell.length_b   1.000
_cell.length_c   1.000
_cell.angle_alpha   90.00
_cell.angle_beta   90.00
_cell.angle_gamma   90.00
#
_symmetry.space_group_name_H-M   'P 1'
#
loop_
_entity.id
_entity.type
_entity.pdbx_description
1 polymer ?
#
loop_
_entity_poly.entity_id
_entity_poly.type
_entity_poly.pdbx_seq_one_letter_code
_entity_poly.pdbx_strand_id
1 'polypeptide(L)'
;MAAAVGRCCRFQEILAEVGFNGGRPIDEVFFRRHISGRHNPEIAADLFPEWDEDRRTAFYLDKEERYRRLAAAGLEPLQGLREFLEWVRQRGLRTAAVTNAPRANAEMMLAALGVESCFEHLVLGEECMRAKPHPDPYLIAMDLLGLTPGRYGKVCQNTWRTEYDMCGLPPSWYRRVGCV
;
A
#
# COMPACT_ATOMS: atom_id res chain seq x y z
N MET A 1 -8.93 9.26 9.26
CA MET A 1 -10.05 8.43 8.74
C MET A 1 -10.44 8.72 7.28
N ALA A 2 -10.25 9.93 6.72
CA ALA A 2 -10.71 10.26 5.37
C ALA A 2 -10.05 9.49 4.20
N ALA A 3 -8.75 9.19 4.27
CA ALA A 3 -8.02 8.58 3.14
C ALA A 3 -8.38 7.09 2.86
N ALA A 4 -8.86 6.35 3.86
CA ALA A 4 -9.30 4.96 3.68
C ALA A 4 -10.71 4.87 3.07
N VAL A 5 -11.60 5.81 3.46
CA VAL A 5 -12.99 5.89 2.99
C VAL A 5 -13.05 6.19 1.48
N GLY A 6 -12.16 7.04 0.97
CA GLY A 6 -12.11 7.36 -0.47
C GLY A 6 -11.62 6.22 -1.38
N ARG A 7 -10.79 5.29 -0.88
CA ARG A 7 -10.28 4.15 -1.66
C ARG A 7 -11.31 3.04 -1.85
N CYS A 8 -12.09 2.77 -0.81
CA CYS A 8 -13.14 1.76 -0.84
C CYS A 8 -14.28 2.19 -1.78
N CYS A 9 -14.73 3.45 -1.69
CA CYS A 9 -15.83 4.00 -2.50
C CYS A 9 -15.58 3.92 -4.01
N ARG A 10 -14.37 4.28 -4.47
CA ARG A 10 -14.06 4.30 -5.90
C ARG A 10 -13.86 2.93 -6.51
N PHE A 11 -13.34 1.98 -5.73
CA PHE A 11 -13.22 0.61 -6.22
C PHE A 11 -14.58 -0.11 -6.25
N GLN A 12 -15.51 0.27 -5.35
CA GLN A 12 -16.89 -0.20 -5.40
C GLN A 12 -17.58 0.18 -6.72
N GLU A 13 -17.40 1.42 -7.19
CA GLU A 13 -17.98 1.91 -8.45
C GLU A 13 -17.49 1.07 -9.64
N ILE A 14 -16.18 0.84 -9.74
CA ILE A 14 -15.57 0.04 -10.81
C ILE A 14 -16.08 -1.41 -10.78
N LEU A 15 -16.21 -2.00 -9.59
CA LEU A 15 -16.76 -3.35 -9.44
C LEU A 15 -18.22 -3.44 -9.85
N ALA A 16 -19.03 -2.43 -9.51
CA ALA A 16 -20.44 -2.38 -9.90
C ALA A 16 -20.60 -2.26 -11.43
N GLU A 17 -19.77 -1.47 -12.11
CA GLU A 17 -19.81 -1.30 -13.57
C GLU A 17 -19.56 -2.60 -14.33
N VAL A 18 -18.65 -3.44 -13.84
CA VAL A 18 -18.36 -4.75 -14.46
C VAL A 18 -19.34 -5.84 -14.05
N GLY A 19 -20.40 -5.49 -13.30
CA GLY A 19 -21.45 -6.40 -12.87
C GLY A 19 -21.06 -7.32 -11.72
N PHE A 20 -19.93 -7.07 -11.04
CA PHE A 20 -19.53 -7.85 -9.86
C PHE A 20 -20.64 -7.81 -8.80
N ASN A 21 -20.90 -8.94 -8.14
CA ASN A 21 -21.96 -9.06 -7.13
C ASN A 21 -23.35 -8.63 -7.66
N GLY A 22 -23.62 -8.85 -8.95
CA GLY A 22 -24.86 -8.43 -9.60
C GLY A 22 -25.03 -6.91 -9.66
N GLY A 23 -23.93 -6.15 -9.69
CA GLY A 23 -23.91 -4.69 -9.70
C GLY A 23 -24.10 -4.04 -8.32
N ARG A 24 -24.14 -4.83 -7.24
CA ARG A 24 -24.25 -4.29 -5.88
C ARG A 24 -22.88 -3.88 -5.35
N PRO A 25 -22.72 -2.67 -4.79
CA PRO A 25 -21.45 -2.23 -4.25
C PRO A 25 -21.01 -3.13 -3.09
N ILE A 26 -19.71 -3.41 -3.01
CA ILE A 26 -19.10 -4.08 -1.85
C ILE A 26 -19.11 -3.14 -0.63
N ASP A 27 -19.01 -3.66 0.58
CA ASP A 27 -18.85 -2.83 1.78
C ASP A 27 -17.37 -2.66 2.18
N GLU A 28 -17.10 -1.84 3.21
CA GLU A 28 -15.74 -1.61 3.70
C GLU A 28 -15.12 -2.88 4.30
N VAL A 29 -15.94 -3.75 4.89
CA VAL A 29 -15.48 -5.02 5.50
C VAL A 29 -14.94 -5.94 4.42
N PHE A 30 -15.67 -6.11 3.32
CA PHE A 30 -15.26 -6.88 2.16
C PHE A 30 -13.98 -6.30 1.55
N PHE A 31 -13.95 -4.98 1.33
CA PHE A 31 -12.77 -4.30 0.79
C PHE A 31 -11.52 -4.55 1.64
N ARG A 32 -11.63 -4.39 2.96
CA ARG A 32 -10.51 -4.60 3.87
C ARG A 32 -10.02 -6.05 3.88
N ARG A 33 -10.95 -7.01 3.82
CA ARG A 33 -10.64 -8.43 3.93
C ARG A 33 -10.10 -9.04 2.64
N HIS A 34 -10.62 -8.63 1.48
CA HIS A 34 -10.39 -9.32 0.21
C HIS A 34 -9.54 -8.54 -0.79
N ILE A 35 -9.35 -7.23 -0.58
CA ILE A 35 -8.74 -6.35 -1.59
C ILE A 35 -7.56 -5.57 -0.99
N SER A 36 -7.75 -4.94 0.16
CA SER A 36 -6.80 -3.97 0.71
C SER A 36 -5.42 -4.58 1.02
N GLY A 37 -4.39 -4.09 0.33
CA GLY A 37 -3.00 -4.52 0.53
C GLY A 37 -2.59 -5.80 -0.20
N ARG A 38 -3.50 -6.42 -0.96
CA ARG A 38 -3.22 -7.58 -1.82
C ARG A 38 -2.70 -7.15 -3.20
N HIS A 39 -2.20 -8.11 -3.97
CA HIS A 39 -1.68 -7.88 -5.31
C HIS A 39 -2.80 -7.98 -6.36
N ASN A 40 -2.78 -7.13 -7.39
CA ASN A 40 -3.89 -6.98 -8.34
C ASN A 40 -4.27 -8.26 -9.11
N PRO A 41 -3.33 -9.02 -9.71
CA PRO A 41 -3.63 -10.31 -10.34
C PRO A 41 -4.35 -11.29 -9.41
N GLU A 42 -3.94 -11.40 -8.15
CA GLU A 42 -4.59 -12.30 -7.18
C GLU A 42 -6.02 -11.84 -6.86
N ILE A 43 -6.23 -10.53 -6.69
CA ILE A 43 -7.56 -9.96 -6.46
C ILE A 43 -8.46 -10.24 -7.67
N ALA A 44 -7.97 -10.03 -8.89
CA ALA A 44 -8.74 -10.25 -10.10
C ALA A 44 -9.10 -11.73 -10.30
N ALA A 45 -8.16 -12.64 -10.02
CA ALA A 45 -8.40 -14.08 -10.06
C ALA A 45 -9.45 -14.53 -9.04
N ASP A 46 -9.41 -13.98 -7.81
CA ASP A 46 -10.38 -14.31 -6.76
C ASP A 46 -11.78 -13.73 -7.04
N LEU A 47 -11.85 -12.51 -7.57
CA LEU A 47 -13.12 -11.84 -7.85
C LEU A 47 -13.80 -12.35 -9.13
N PHE A 48 -13.01 -12.78 -10.12
CA PHE A 48 -13.49 -13.20 -11.43
C PHE A 48 -12.82 -14.53 -11.87
N PRO A 49 -13.06 -15.64 -11.14
CA PRO A 49 -12.46 -16.94 -11.44
C PRO A 49 -12.83 -17.49 -12.83
N GLU A 50 -13.93 -17.01 -13.41
CA GLU A 50 -14.42 -17.39 -14.73
C GLU A 50 -13.85 -16.56 -15.90
N TRP A 51 -13.16 -15.44 -15.63
CA TRP A 51 -12.53 -14.63 -16.68
C TRP A 51 -11.19 -15.24 -17.11
N ASP A 52 -10.83 -15.05 -18.38
CA ASP A 52 -9.47 -15.33 -18.84
C ASP A 52 -8.47 -14.29 -18.30
N GLU A 53 -7.18 -14.60 -18.45
CA GLU A 53 -6.09 -13.76 -17.94
C GLU A 53 -6.09 -12.38 -18.60
N ASP A 54 -6.23 -12.31 -19.92
CA ASP A 54 -6.20 -11.04 -20.67
C ASP A 54 -7.29 -10.08 -20.20
N ARG A 55 -8.50 -10.59 -19.95
CA ARG A 55 -9.63 -9.81 -19.44
C ARG A 55 -9.39 -9.34 -18.00
N ARG A 56 -8.83 -10.20 -17.13
CA ARG A 56 -8.45 -9.79 -15.76
C ARG A 56 -7.37 -8.72 -15.78
N THR A 57 -6.39 -8.85 -16.68
CA THR A 57 -5.33 -7.87 -16.90
C THR A 57 -5.89 -6.53 -17.34
N ALA A 58 -6.74 -6.52 -18.37
CA ALA A 58 -7.39 -5.30 -18.82
C ALA A 58 -8.19 -4.61 -17.71
N PHE A 59 -8.91 -5.38 -16.89
CA PHE A 59 -9.70 -4.86 -15.78
C PHE A 59 -8.84 -4.13 -14.73
N TYR A 60 -7.76 -4.74 -14.23
CA TYR A 60 -6.97 -4.06 -13.20
C TYR A 60 -6.17 -2.89 -13.78
N LEU A 61 -5.74 -2.95 -15.05
CA LEU A 61 -5.06 -1.82 -15.70
C LEU A 61 -5.98 -0.59 -15.79
N ASP A 62 -7.21 -0.77 -16.25
CA ASP A 62 -8.23 0.29 -16.27
C ASP A 62 -8.50 0.81 -14.84
N LYS A 63 -8.64 -0.10 -13.87
CA LYS A 63 -8.81 0.26 -12.46
C LYS A 63 -7.68 1.13 -11.92
N GLU A 64 -6.42 0.76 -12.17
CA GLU A 64 -5.23 1.49 -11.71
C GLU A 64 -5.09 2.85 -12.40
N GLU A 65 -5.45 2.95 -13.67
CA GLU A 65 -5.48 4.21 -14.41
C GLU A 65 -6.55 5.16 -13.85
N ARG A 66 -7.78 4.68 -13.66
CA ARG A 66 -8.85 5.46 -13.04
C ARG A 66 -8.47 5.88 -11.63
N TYR A 67 -7.88 4.98 -10.84
CA TYR A 67 -7.37 5.31 -9.51
C TYR A 67 -6.38 6.46 -9.58
N ARG A 68 -5.40 6.44 -10.50
CA ARG A 68 -4.43 7.55 -10.65
C ARG A 68 -5.08 8.88 -10.94
N ARG A 69 -5.98 8.92 -11.92
CA ARG A 69 -6.67 10.16 -12.32
C ARG A 69 -7.44 10.78 -11.15
N LEU A 70 -8.08 9.93 -10.34
CA LEU A 70 -8.94 10.39 -9.26
C LEU A 70 -8.16 10.65 -7.95
N ALA A 71 -7.13 9.87 -7.65
CA ALA A 71 -6.38 9.94 -6.39
C ALA A 71 -5.51 11.19 -6.30
N ALA A 72 -4.96 11.66 -7.43
CA ALA A 72 -4.12 12.86 -7.46
C ALA A 72 -4.77 14.11 -6.86
N ALA A 73 -6.10 14.22 -6.90
CA ALA A 73 -6.85 15.40 -6.44
C ALA A 73 -7.27 15.39 -4.95
N GLY A 74 -6.87 14.41 -4.14
CA GLY A 74 -7.37 14.31 -2.76
C GLY A 74 -6.56 13.45 -1.80
N LEU A 75 -5.27 13.23 -2.08
CA LEU A 75 -4.39 12.49 -1.18
C LEU A 75 -3.87 13.41 -0.08
N GLU A 76 -4.39 13.20 1.12
CA GLU A 76 -3.87 13.83 2.34
C GLU A 76 -2.96 12.86 3.11
N PRO A 77 -1.81 13.33 3.61
CA PRO A 77 -0.96 12.52 4.48
C PRO A 77 -1.72 12.14 5.75
N LEU A 78 -1.40 10.96 6.31
CA LEU A 78 -1.87 10.62 7.64
C LEU A 78 -1.37 11.66 8.64
N GLN A 79 -2.20 11.98 9.63
CA GLN A 79 -1.81 12.84 10.72
C GLN A 79 -0.55 12.27 11.40
N GLY A 80 0.48 13.10 11.60
CA GLY A 80 1.75 12.68 12.17
C GLY A 80 2.76 12.08 11.18
N LEU A 81 2.40 11.85 9.90
CA LEU A 81 3.32 11.26 8.93
C LEU A 81 4.56 12.14 8.70
N ARG A 82 4.35 13.45 8.50
CA ARG A 82 5.46 14.38 8.22
C ARG A 82 6.39 14.50 9.42
N GLU A 83 5.83 14.60 10.61
CA GLU A 83 6.57 14.68 11.87
C GLU A 83 7.34 13.39 12.14
N PHE A 84 6.80 12.23 11.77
CA PHE A 84 7.50 10.95 11.85
C PHE A 84 8.68 10.89 10.87
N LEU A 85 8.46 11.25 9.60
CA LEU A 85 9.53 11.25 8.59
C LEU A 85 10.66 12.23 8.97
N GLU A 86 10.30 13.37 9.55
CA GLU A 86 11.26 14.32 10.10
C GLU A 86 12.07 13.72 11.26
N TRP A 87 11.40 13.04 12.20
CA TRP A 87 12.05 12.36 13.33
C TRP A 87 13.04 11.28 12.89
N VAL A 88 12.69 10.53 11.84
CA VAL A 88 13.54 9.51 11.20
C VAL A 88 14.76 10.16 10.56
N ARG A 89 14.55 11.23 9.79
CA ARG A 89 15.62 12.01 9.13
C ARG A 89 16.62 12.57 10.14
N GLN A 90 16.15 13.18 11.22
CA GLN A 90 17.01 13.76 12.27
C GLN A 90 17.90 12.73 12.98
N ARG A 91 17.57 11.45 12.88
CA ARG A 91 18.36 10.34 13.46
C ARG A 91 19.28 9.65 12.45
N GLY A 92 19.32 10.12 11.20
CA GLY A 92 20.09 9.49 10.14
C GLY A 92 19.64 8.05 9.84
N LEU A 93 18.36 7.74 10.11
CA LEU A 93 17.80 6.42 9.82
C LEU A 93 17.51 6.30 8.32
N ARG A 94 17.96 5.20 7.73
CA ARG A 94 17.71 4.87 6.33
C ARG A 94 16.29 4.36 6.12
N THR A 95 15.67 4.70 4.99
CA THR A 95 14.25 4.41 4.73
C THR A 95 13.99 3.86 3.33
N ALA A 96 13.06 2.92 3.23
CA ALA A 96 12.51 2.45 1.97
C ALA A 96 10.99 2.37 2.04
N ALA A 97 10.33 2.74 0.95
CA ALA A 97 8.90 2.52 0.75
C ALA A 97 8.71 1.15 0.09
N VAL A 98 7.83 0.30 0.65
CA VAL A 98 7.55 -1.03 0.12
C VAL A 98 6.06 -1.15 -0.15
N THR A 99 5.63 -1.48 -1.36
CA THR A 99 4.21 -1.49 -1.75
C THR A 99 3.87 -2.58 -2.78
N ASN A 100 2.63 -3.06 -2.81
CA ASN A 100 2.11 -3.90 -3.91
C ASN A 100 1.44 -3.06 -5.00
N ALA A 101 1.40 -1.73 -4.84
CA ALA A 101 0.87 -0.83 -5.86
C ALA A 101 1.82 -0.79 -7.07
N PRO A 102 1.28 -0.64 -8.29
CA PRO A 102 2.12 -0.45 -9.47
C PRO A 102 3.03 0.77 -9.35
N ARG A 103 4.17 0.73 -10.04
CA ARG A 103 5.18 1.80 -10.04
C ARG A 103 4.57 3.20 -10.16
N ALA A 104 3.79 3.40 -11.22
CA ALA A 104 3.21 4.70 -11.51
C ALA A 104 2.24 5.21 -10.43
N ASN A 105 1.62 4.29 -9.68
CA ASN A 105 0.70 4.64 -8.59
C ASN A 105 1.50 4.95 -7.32
N ALA A 106 2.55 4.18 -7.05
CA ALA A 106 3.46 4.41 -5.95
C ALA A 106 4.15 5.78 -6.06
N GLU A 107 4.74 6.08 -7.22
CA GLU A 107 5.40 7.36 -7.50
C GLU A 107 4.40 8.52 -7.41
N MET A 108 3.25 8.43 -8.10
CA MET A 108 2.20 9.46 -8.00
C MET A 108 1.79 9.73 -6.55
N MET A 109 1.59 8.69 -5.73
CA MET A 109 1.20 8.87 -4.34
C MET A 109 2.30 9.55 -3.52
N LEU A 110 3.56 9.17 -3.69
CA LEU A 110 4.67 9.78 -2.96
C LEU A 110 4.88 11.24 -3.38
N ALA A 111 4.73 11.55 -4.67
CA ALA A 111 4.74 12.91 -5.22
C ALA A 111 3.61 13.77 -4.63
N ALA A 112 2.38 13.27 -4.69
CA ALA A 112 1.19 13.98 -4.18
C ALA A 112 1.31 14.28 -2.68
N LEU A 113 1.90 13.37 -1.92
CA LEU A 113 2.17 13.55 -0.50
C LEU A 113 3.41 14.42 -0.21
N GLY A 114 4.26 14.66 -1.21
CA GLY A 114 5.52 15.41 -1.08
C GLY A 114 6.50 14.72 -0.13
N VAL A 115 6.63 13.39 -0.23
CA VAL A 115 7.50 12.57 0.65
C VAL A 115 8.46 11.68 -0.14
N GLU A 116 8.58 11.83 -1.46
CA GLU A 116 9.50 11.04 -2.29
C GLU A 116 10.93 11.08 -1.75
N SER A 117 11.42 12.27 -1.41
CA SER A 117 12.77 12.48 -0.88
C SER A 117 12.97 11.91 0.52
N CYS A 118 11.92 11.42 1.18
CA CYS A 118 12.01 10.80 2.49
C CYS A 118 12.34 9.30 2.42
N PHE A 119 12.40 8.71 1.21
CA PHE A 119 12.73 7.29 1.00
C PHE A 119 13.92 7.18 0.04
N GLU A 120 14.93 6.42 0.43
CA GLU A 120 16.09 6.13 -0.43
C GLU A 120 15.73 5.14 -1.54
N HIS A 121 14.80 4.23 -1.25
CA HIS A 121 14.39 3.18 -2.17
C HIS A 121 12.87 3.01 -2.19
N LEU A 122 12.34 2.73 -3.38
CA LEU A 122 10.97 2.30 -3.59
C LEU A 122 11.00 0.86 -4.10
N VAL A 123 10.49 -0.08 -3.30
CA VAL A 123 10.41 -1.50 -3.63
C VAL A 123 8.98 -1.87 -3.95
N LEU A 124 8.77 -2.38 -5.16
CA LEU A 124 7.46 -2.74 -5.69
C LEU A 124 7.29 -4.26 -5.66
N GLY A 125 6.20 -4.72 -5.07
CA GLY A 125 5.87 -6.15 -4.97
C GLY A 125 5.70 -6.80 -6.34
N GLU A 126 5.25 -6.04 -7.35
CA GLU A 126 5.10 -6.50 -8.74
C GLU A 126 6.45 -6.79 -9.42
N GLU A 127 7.54 -6.17 -8.96
CA GLU A 127 8.90 -6.37 -9.47
C GLU A 127 9.66 -7.45 -8.68
N CYS A 128 9.03 -8.00 -7.64
CA CYS A 128 9.60 -9.06 -6.81
C CYS A 128 9.16 -10.44 -7.33
N MET A 129 9.95 -11.48 -7.04
CA MET A 129 9.55 -12.86 -7.36
C MET A 129 8.21 -13.23 -6.73
N ARG A 130 7.97 -12.77 -5.49
CA ARG A 130 6.70 -12.92 -4.79
C ARG A 130 6.32 -11.61 -4.11
N ALA A 131 5.15 -11.10 -4.44
CA ALA A 131 4.60 -9.90 -3.81
C ALA A 131 4.19 -10.16 -2.35
N LYS A 132 3.83 -9.10 -1.60
CA LYS A 132 3.27 -9.28 -0.25
C LYS A 132 2.00 -10.14 -0.34
N PRO A 133 1.80 -11.11 0.58
CA PRO A 133 2.36 -11.17 1.93
C PRO A 133 3.73 -11.87 2.08
N HIS A 134 4.35 -12.31 0.99
CA HIS A 134 5.69 -12.90 1.05
C HIS A 134 6.73 -11.87 1.55
N PRO A 135 7.82 -12.33 2.21
CA PRO A 135 8.83 -11.44 2.78
C PRO A 135 9.74 -10.80 1.73
N ASP A 136 9.76 -11.31 0.49
CA ASP A 136 10.70 -10.93 -0.58
C ASP A 136 10.84 -9.40 -0.75
N PRO A 137 9.76 -8.60 -0.85
CA PRO A 137 9.88 -7.14 -1.02
C PRO A 137 10.53 -6.45 0.18
N TYR A 138 10.37 -7.01 1.39
CA TYR A 138 11.02 -6.48 2.59
C TYR A 138 12.48 -6.88 2.66
N LEU A 139 12.82 -8.12 2.28
CA LEU A 139 14.21 -8.59 2.22
C LEU A 139 15.03 -7.79 1.20
N ILE A 140 14.44 -7.51 0.04
CA ILE A 140 15.05 -6.63 -0.98
C ILE A 140 15.25 -5.22 -0.41
N ALA A 141 14.25 -4.64 0.26
CA ALA A 141 14.40 -3.33 0.89
C ALA A 141 15.52 -3.32 1.93
N MET A 142 15.65 -4.37 2.74
CA MET A 142 16.72 -4.49 3.73
C MET A 142 18.10 -4.58 3.09
N ASP A 143 18.25 -5.36 2.03
CA ASP A 143 19.49 -5.50 1.27
C ASP A 143 19.92 -4.15 0.65
N LEU A 144 19.00 -3.44 0.00
CA LEU A 144 19.24 -2.10 -0.55
C LEU A 144 19.65 -1.08 0.55
N LEU A 145 19.06 -1.20 1.74
CA LEU A 145 19.39 -0.38 2.91
C LEU A 145 20.64 -0.86 3.66
N GLY A 146 21.32 -1.91 3.17
CA GLY A 146 22.52 -2.47 3.82
C GLY A 146 22.25 -2.99 5.24
N LEU A 147 21.02 -3.41 5.52
CA LEU A 147 20.59 -3.89 6.82
C LEU A 147 20.66 -5.42 6.88
N THR A 148 21.23 -5.94 7.97
CA THR A 148 21.16 -7.37 8.28
C THR A 148 19.82 -7.72 8.94
N PRO A 149 19.24 -8.91 8.68
CA PRO A 149 18.08 -9.44 9.40
C PRO A 149 18.26 -9.31 10.93
N GLY A 150 17.33 -8.62 11.60
CA GLY A 150 17.34 -8.41 13.06
C GLY A 150 17.54 -6.96 13.55
N ARG A 151 17.80 -5.98 12.67
CA ARG A 151 17.84 -4.54 13.02
C ARG A 151 17.08 -3.67 12.04
N TYR A 152 15.75 -3.70 12.07
CA TYR A 152 14.93 -2.81 11.23
C TYR A 152 13.58 -2.53 11.88
N GLY A 153 13.02 -1.35 11.58
CA GLY A 153 11.65 -0.99 11.94
C GLY A 153 10.72 -1.06 10.72
N LYS A 154 9.53 -1.63 10.86
CA LYS A 154 8.48 -1.66 9.83
C LYS A 154 7.22 -0.92 10.30
N VAL A 155 6.73 0.00 9.46
CA VAL A 155 5.43 0.67 9.65
C VAL A 155 4.50 0.28 8.48
N CYS A 156 3.31 -0.25 8.75
CA CYS A 156 2.37 -0.74 7.72
C CYS A 156 0.90 -0.52 8.12
N GLN A 157 0.02 -0.24 7.15
CA GLN A 157 -1.40 0.07 7.38
C GLN A 157 -2.29 -1.15 7.74
N ASN A 158 -2.01 -2.37 7.24
CA ASN A 158 -3.02 -3.45 7.23
C ASN A 158 -2.74 -4.70 8.07
N THR A 159 -1.63 -4.82 8.79
CA THR A 159 -1.44 -5.90 9.77
C THR A 159 -0.16 -5.64 10.54
N TRP A 160 -0.31 -5.30 11.82
CA TRP A 160 0.78 -5.16 12.77
C TRP A 160 1.14 -6.55 13.27
N ARG A 161 1.94 -7.30 12.50
CA ARG A 161 2.62 -8.48 13.03
C ARG A 161 4.03 -8.06 13.43
N THR A 162 4.20 -7.74 14.71
CA THR A 162 5.50 -7.51 15.35
C THR A 162 6.20 -8.86 15.49
N GLU A 163 6.86 -9.32 14.42
CA GLU A 163 7.74 -10.49 14.51
C GLU A 163 9.23 -10.09 14.62
N TYR A 164 9.57 -8.80 14.59
CA TYR A 164 10.96 -8.35 14.63
C TYR A 164 11.14 -7.10 15.50
N ASP A 165 12.27 -7.05 16.21
CA ASP A 165 12.64 -6.07 17.22
C ASP A 165 12.74 -4.65 16.62
N MET A 166 11.74 -3.82 16.96
CA MET A 166 11.61 -2.44 16.47
C MET A 166 12.51 -1.54 17.32
N CYS A 167 13.78 -1.38 16.92
CA CYS A 167 14.74 -0.55 17.65
C CYS A 167 14.22 0.88 17.93
N GLY A 168 13.80 1.15 19.18
CA GLY A 168 13.74 2.49 19.75
C GLY A 168 12.58 3.40 19.34
N LEU A 169 11.48 2.90 18.77
CA LEU A 169 10.30 3.73 18.53
C LEU A 169 9.63 4.15 19.85
N PRO A 170 9.41 5.46 20.10
CA PRO A 170 8.72 5.92 21.30
C PRO A 170 7.27 5.41 21.31
N PRO A 171 6.78 4.83 22.42
CA PRO A 171 5.42 4.29 22.49
C PRO A 171 4.28 5.28 22.21
N SER A 172 4.56 6.58 22.29
CA SER A 172 3.60 7.66 21.99
C SER A 172 3.28 7.79 20.50
N TRP A 173 4.16 7.35 19.60
CA TRP A 173 3.90 7.35 18.16
C TRP A 173 2.87 6.30 17.75
N TYR A 174 2.75 5.20 18.50
CA TYR A 174 1.75 4.17 18.23
C TYR A 174 0.32 4.73 18.21
N ARG A 175 0.01 5.79 18.96
CA ARG A 175 -1.36 6.36 19.03
C ARG A 175 -1.65 7.50 18.05
N ARG A 176 -0.62 8.12 17.47
CA ARG A 176 -0.77 9.41 16.76
C ARG A 176 -0.92 9.28 15.24
N VAL A 177 -0.51 8.15 14.66
CA VAL A 177 -0.61 7.87 13.20
C VAL A 177 -1.93 7.15 12.82
N GLY A 178 -2.92 7.15 13.72
CA GLY A 178 -4.25 6.58 13.47
C GLY A 178 -4.41 5.09 13.80
N CYS A 179 -3.73 4.59 14.83
CA CYS A 179 -4.00 3.28 15.41
C CYS A 179 -5.16 3.38 16.41
N VAL A 180 -6.38 3.19 15.92
CA VAL A 180 -7.48 2.56 16.66
C VAL A 180 -8.16 1.59 15.71
#